data_AF-A0A9P5VIN4-F1
#
_entry.id   AF-A0A9P5VIN4-F1
#
_cell.length_a   1.000
_cell.length_b   1.000
_cell.length_c   1.000
_cell.angle_alpha   90.00
_cell.angle_beta   90.00
_cell.angle_gamma   90.00
#
_symmetry.space_group_name_H-M   'P 1'
#
loop_
_entity.id
_entity.type
_entity.pdbx_description
1 polymer ?
#
loop_
_entity_poly.entity_id
_entity_poly.type
_entity_poly.pdbx_seq_one_letter_code
_entity_poly.pdbx_strand_id
1 'polypeptide(L)'
;MRLIKQRDDDAAATEAMRGGAIGALKYCTVATFVGGVLHATSPKFAAIKPPQKMWLMVAAFLGGFGNGSDTAFTNFERRDREMQIKIANQKRHDIIFGNEQEHQKISEAFKAAAESAPATA
;
A
#
# COMPACT_ATOMS: atom_id res chain seq x y z
N MET A 1 11.45 -17.13 4.79
CA MET A 1 10.42 -16.45 3.96
C MET A 1 9.27 -15.81 4.74
N ARG A 2 8.83 -16.35 5.89
CA ARG A 2 7.67 -15.83 6.65
C ARG A 2 7.84 -14.40 7.22
N LEU A 3 9.06 -14.04 7.64
CA LEU A 3 9.39 -12.73 8.21
C LEU A 3 9.36 -11.58 7.18
N ILE A 4 9.74 -11.85 5.93
CA ILE A 4 9.73 -10.83 4.86
C ILE A 4 8.28 -10.51 4.50
N LYS A 5 7.44 -11.54 4.36
CA LYS A 5 6.01 -11.38 4.07
C LYS A 5 5.27 -10.62 5.17
N GLN A 6 5.56 -10.90 6.45
CA GLN A 6 4.98 -10.14 7.57
C GLN A 6 5.31 -8.65 7.52
N ARG A 7 6.55 -8.29 7.16
CA ARG A 7 6.96 -6.88 7.08
C ARG A 7 6.22 -6.13 5.97
N ASP A 8 5.97 -6.80 4.85
CA ASP A 8 5.26 -6.21 3.72
C ASP A 8 3.76 -6.10 4.00
N ASP A 9 3.17 -7.09 4.69
CA ASP A 9 1.79 -7.06 5.15
C ASP A 9 1.56 -5.90 6.17
N ASP A 10 2.50 -5.68 7.09
CA ASP A 10 2.45 -4.59 8.08
C ASP A 10 2.59 -3.20 7.41
N ALA A 11 3.45 -3.10 6.39
CA ALA A 11 3.62 -1.87 5.62
C ALA A 11 2.34 -1.53 4.82
N ALA A 12 1.75 -2.54 4.17
CA ALA A 12 0.50 -2.39 3.42
C ALA A 12 -0.66 -2.00 4.35
N ALA A 13 -0.78 -2.65 5.51
CA ALA A 13 -1.78 -2.31 6.52
C ALA A 13 -1.62 -0.87 7.04
N THR A 14 -0.39 -0.40 7.24
CA THR A 14 -0.11 0.97 7.68
C THR A 14 -0.51 2.00 6.61
N GLU A 15 -0.19 1.74 5.34
CA GLU A 15 -0.56 2.63 4.23
C GLU A 15 -2.08 2.66 4.03
N ALA A 16 -2.75 1.53 4.19
CA ALA A 16 -4.19 1.44 4.16
C ALA A 16 -4.88 2.16 5.32
N MET A 17 -4.37 2.04 6.55
CA MET A 17 -4.89 2.79 7.69
C MET A 17 -4.75 4.30 7.49
N ARG A 18 -3.62 4.75 6.92
CA ARG A 18 -3.41 6.16 6.56
C ARG A 18 -4.39 6.61 5.47
N GLY A 19 -4.54 5.81 4.42
CA GLY A 19 -5.52 6.04 3.35
C GLY A 19 -6.94 6.12 3.89
N GLY A 20 -7.31 5.18 4.75
CA GLY A 20 -8.60 5.14 5.41
C GLY A 20 -8.83 6.33 6.33
N ALA A 21 -7.84 6.75 7.12
CA ALA A 21 -7.96 7.94 7.98
C ALA A 21 -8.22 9.21 7.14
N ILE A 22 -7.50 9.37 6.03
CA ILE A 22 -7.70 10.50 5.10
C ILE A 22 -9.08 10.41 4.45
N GLY A 23 -9.50 9.22 4.01
CA GLY A 23 -10.82 8.99 3.42
C GLY A 23 -11.95 9.29 4.40
N ALA A 24 -11.83 8.83 5.64
CA ALA A 24 -12.79 9.09 6.70
C ALA A 24 -12.93 10.59 6.98
N LEU A 25 -11.81 11.32 7.04
CA LEU A 25 -11.80 12.78 7.19
C LEU A 25 -12.56 13.47 6.04
N LYS A 26 -12.27 13.11 4.78
CA LYS A 26 -12.94 13.68 3.60
C LYS A 26 -14.45 13.48 3.67
N TYR A 27 -14.90 12.25 3.92
CA TYR A 27 -16.32 11.94 3.94
C TYR A 27 -17.03 12.54 5.15
N CYS A 28 -16.38 12.61 6.32
CA CYS A 28 -16.90 13.33 7.48
C CYS A 28 -17.08 14.82 7.18
N THR A 29 -16.13 15.47 6.52
CA THR A 29 -16.26 16.88 6.13
C THR A 29 -17.45 17.10 5.19
N VAL A 30 -17.65 16.20 4.23
CA VAL A 30 -18.82 16.28 3.33
C VAL A 30 -20.11 16.02 4.11
N ALA A 31 -20.13 15.04 5.01
CA ALA A 31 -21.30 14.69 5.80
C ALA A 31 -21.70 15.80 6.78
N THR A 32 -20.75 16.49 7.43
CA THR A 32 -21.06 17.65 8.27
C THR A 32 -21.63 18.81 7.45
N PHE A 33 -21.04 19.09 6.29
CA PHE A 33 -21.54 20.14 5.39
C PHE A 33 -22.96 19.84 4.91
N VAL A 34 -23.19 18.65 4.34
CA VAL A 34 -24.51 18.22 3.86
C VAL A 34 -25.50 18.13 5.02
N GLY A 35 -25.08 17.64 6.18
CA GLY A 35 -25.90 17.59 7.39
C GLY A 35 -26.32 18.98 7.86
N GLY A 36 -25.42 19.97 7.80
CA GLY A 36 -25.73 21.37 8.11
C GLY A 36 -26.73 21.98 7.13
N VAL A 37 -26.52 21.77 5.83
CA VAL A 37 -27.45 22.23 4.78
C VAL A 37 -28.83 21.58 4.95
N LEU A 38 -28.89 20.27 5.18
CA LEU A 38 -30.15 19.56 5.40
C LEU A 38 -30.84 20.00 6.69
N HIS A 39 -30.09 20.33 7.73
CA HIS A 39 -30.67 20.84 8.98
C HIS A 39 -31.32 22.21 8.79
N ALA A 40 -30.73 23.07 7.96
CA ALA A 40 -31.26 24.40 7.64
C ALA A 40 -32.43 24.38 6.64
N THR A 41 -32.42 23.47 5.68
CA THR A 41 -33.36 23.48 4.54
C THR A 41 -34.50 22.47 4.65
N SER A 42 -34.31 21.36 5.38
CA SER A 42 -35.30 20.29 5.47
C SER A 42 -35.90 20.19 6.88
N PRO A 43 -37.20 20.52 7.06
CA PRO A 43 -37.85 20.40 8.38
C PRO A 43 -37.93 18.95 8.85
N LYS A 44 -38.01 17.99 7.91
CA LYS A 44 -37.99 16.56 8.23
C LYS A 44 -36.65 16.14 8.82
N PHE A 45 -35.53 16.63 8.26
CA PHE A 45 -34.21 16.33 8.78
C PHE A 45 -33.93 17.06 10.09
N ALA A 46 -34.45 18.28 10.26
CA ALA A 46 -34.38 19.01 11.51
C ALA A 46 -35.03 18.24 12.67
N ALA A 47 -36.19 17.62 12.44
CA ALA A 47 -36.95 16.85 13.42
C ALA A 47 -36.30 15.51 13.83
N ILE A 48 -35.30 15.01 13.10
CA ILE A 48 -34.59 13.77 13.45
C ILE A 48 -33.84 13.94 14.79
N LYS A 49 -33.88 12.91 15.64
CA LYS A 49 -33.24 12.93 16.95
C LYS A 49 -31.71 12.99 16.82
N PRO A 50 -30.99 13.71 17.70
CA PRO A 50 -29.53 13.84 17.63
C PRO A 50 -28.75 12.50 17.54
N PRO A 51 -29.11 11.42 18.25
CA PRO A 51 -28.41 10.14 18.13
C PRO A 51 -28.48 9.53 16.73
N GLN A 52 -29.61 9.67 16.03
CA GLN A 52 -29.78 9.16 14.66
C GLN A 52 -28.92 9.96 13.66
N LYS A 53 -28.78 11.28 13.87
CA LYS A 53 -27.87 12.12 13.08
C LYS A 53 -26.41 11.74 13.32
N MET A 54 -26.06 11.37 14.55
CA MET A 54 -24.71 10.90 14.88
C MET A 54 -24.39 9.56 14.20
N TRP A 55 -25.35 8.65 14.07
CA TRP A 55 -25.18 7.41 13.30
C TRP A 55 -24.89 7.67 11.81
N LEU A 56 -25.45 8.72 11.22
CA LEU A 56 -25.10 9.13 9.85
C LEU A 56 -23.63 9.57 9.76
N MET A 57 -23.11 10.26 10.77
CA MET A 57 -21.70 10.64 10.84
C MET A 57 -20.79 9.42 10.97
N VAL A 58 -21.18 8.42 11.77
CA VAL A 58 -20.45 7.15 11.89
C VAL A 58 -20.46 6.39 10.56
N ALA A 59 -21.60 6.34 9.86
CA ALA A 59 -21.69 5.72 8.55
C ALA A 59 -20.81 6.42 7.50
N ALA A 60 -20.80 7.76 7.48
CA ALA A 60 -19.91 8.53 6.62
C ALA A 60 -18.44 8.29 6.94
N PHE A 61 -18.08 8.22 8.23
CA PHE A 61 -16.72 7.91 8.67
C PHE A 61 -16.29 6.53 8.18
N LEU A 62 -17.09 5.49 8.42
CA LEU A 62 -16.78 4.11 8.02
C LEU A 62 -16.72 3.96 6.49
N GLY A 63 -17.67 4.56 5.77
CA GLY A 63 -17.68 4.55 4.31
C GLY A 63 -16.46 5.24 3.71
N GLY A 64 -16.07 6.39 4.27
CA GLY A 64 -14.85 7.10 3.89
C GLY A 64 -13.59 6.32 4.24
N PHE A 65 -13.57 5.66 5.40
CA PHE A 65 -12.45 4.82 5.82
C PHE A 65 -12.24 3.67 4.85
N GLY A 66 -13.29 2.90 4.52
CA GLY A 66 -13.20 1.79 3.58
C GLY A 66 -12.74 2.22 2.18
N ASN A 67 -13.34 3.28 1.63
CA ASN A 67 -12.96 3.78 0.31
C ASN A 67 -11.50 4.27 0.27
N GLY A 68 -11.08 4.99 1.32
CA GLY A 68 -9.73 5.48 1.47
C GLY A 68 -8.70 4.37 1.64
N SER A 69 -9.02 3.33 2.42
CA SER A 69 -8.14 2.18 2.61
C SER A 69 -7.97 1.37 1.34
N ASP A 70 -9.04 1.11 0.59
CA ASP A 70 -8.99 0.35 -0.65
C ASP A 70 -8.16 1.06 -1.73
N THR A 71 -8.33 2.38 -1.83
CA THR A 71 -7.55 3.20 -2.77
C THR A 71 -6.07 3.23 -2.40
N ALA A 72 -5.74 3.27 -1.11
CA ALA A 72 -4.35 3.23 -0.65
C ALA A 72 -3.72 1.85 -0.86
N PHE A 73 -4.42 0.76 -0.55
CA PHE A 73 -3.95 -0.61 -0.81
C PHE A 73 -3.67 -0.83 -2.30
N THR A 74 -4.61 -0.47 -3.17
CA THR A 74 -4.44 -0.64 -4.63
C THR A 74 -3.28 0.18 -5.19
N ASN A 75 -3.04 1.38 -4.67
CA ASN A 75 -1.89 2.18 -5.04
C ASN A 75 -0.57 1.63 -4.49
N PHE A 76 -0.58 1.06 -3.29
CA PHE A 76 0.59 0.36 -2.73
C PHE A 76 0.99 -0.82 -3.61
N GLU A 77 0.04 -1.67 -4.01
CA GLU A 77 0.31 -2.80 -4.91
C GLU A 77 0.87 -2.34 -6.27
N ARG A 78 0.35 -1.24 -6.82
CA ARG A 78 0.86 -0.67 -8.07
C ARG A 78 2.31 -0.20 -7.93
N ARG A 79 2.61 0.55 -6.86
CA ARG A 79 3.96 1.03 -6.56
C ARG A 79 4.94 -0.11 -6.33
N ASP A 80 4.51 -1.17 -5.64
CA ASP A 80 5.33 -2.35 -5.40
C ASP A 80 5.67 -3.06 -6.72
N ARG A 81 4.68 -3.29 -7.59
CA ARG A 81 4.92 -3.86 -8.93
C ARG A 81 5.87 -3.00 -9.77
N GLU A 82 5.71 -1.68 -9.76
CA GLU A 82 6.60 -0.76 -10.46
C GLU A 82 8.04 -0.82 -9.92
N MET A 83 8.21 -0.94 -8.60
CA MET A 83 9.52 -1.06 -7.97
C MET A 83 10.21 -2.38 -8.36
N GLN A 84 9.46 -3.49 -8.37
CA GLN A 84 9.98 -4.78 -8.81
C GLN A 84 10.46 -4.75 -10.26
N ILE A 85 9.72 -4.09 -11.16
CA ILE A 85 10.11 -3.91 -12.56
C ILE A 85 11.40 -3.08 -12.67
N LYS A 86 11.50 -1.97 -11.92
CA LYS A 86 12.71 -1.13 -11.90
C LYS A 86 13.94 -1.89 -11.42
N ILE A 87 13.82 -2.66 -10.34
CA ILE A 87 14.91 -3.49 -9.80
C ILE A 87 15.31 -4.56 -10.82
N ALA A 88 14.35 -5.22 -11.47
CA ALA A 88 14.63 -6.20 -12.51
C ALA A 88 15.35 -5.58 -13.72
N ASN A 89 14.94 -4.38 -14.14
CA ASN A 89 15.58 -3.65 -15.23
C ASN A 89 16.99 -3.17 -14.86
N GLN A 90 17.21 -2.70 -13.63
CA GLN A 90 18.54 -2.37 -13.12
C GLN A 90 19.44 -3.60 -13.10
N LYS A 91 18.98 -4.72 -12.55
CA LYS A 91 19.74 -5.99 -12.58
C LYS A 91 20.09 -6.43 -14.00
N ARG A 92 19.17 -6.30 -14.96
CA ARG A 92 19.44 -6.59 -16.37
C ARG A 92 20.50 -5.65 -16.95
N HIS A 93 20.39 -4.35 -16.66
CA HIS A 93 21.36 -3.36 -17.08
C HIS A 93 22.74 -3.63 -16.49
N ASP A 94 22.82 -3.94 -15.20
CA ASP A 94 24.07 -4.26 -14.50
C ASP A 94 24.69 -5.58 -14.97
N ILE A 95 23.91 -6.55 -15.44
CA ILE A 95 24.47 -7.77 -16.07
C ILE A 95 25.04 -7.49 -17.46
N ILE A 96 24.47 -6.54 -18.20
CA ILE A 96 24.86 -6.24 -19.58
C ILE A 96 26.02 -5.24 -19.63
N PHE A 97 26.03 -4.28 -18.69
CA PHE A 97 26.96 -3.16 -18.65
C PHE A 97 27.77 -3.07 -17.34
N GLY A 98 27.64 -4.08 -16.47
CA GLY A 98 28.47 -4.22 -15.27
C GLY A 98 29.94 -4.31 -15.67
N ASN A 99 30.79 -3.64 -14.89
CA ASN A 99 32.20 -3.48 -15.16
C ASN A 99 32.85 -4.87 -15.40
N GLU A 100 33.64 -5.06 -16.45
CA GLU A 100 34.23 -6.36 -16.84
C GLU A 100 35.00 -7.03 -15.69
N GLN A 101 35.52 -6.22 -14.75
CA GLN A 101 36.22 -6.67 -13.55
C GLN A 101 35.31 -7.39 -12.52
N GLU A 102 34.01 -7.07 -12.47
CA GLU A 102 33.04 -7.77 -11.62
C GLU A 102 32.64 -9.11 -12.22
N HIS A 103 32.46 -9.17 -13.55
CA HIS A 103 32.20 -10.41 -14.28
C HIS A 103 33.35 -11.42 -14.14
N GLN A 104 34.61 -10.96 -14.14
CA GLN A 104 35.77 -11.82 -13.92
C GLN A 104 35.78 -12.41 -12.51
N LYS A 105 35.57 -11.60 -11.47
CA LYS A 105 35.53 -12.07 -10.06
C LYS A 105 34.41 -13.07 -9.80
N ILE A 106 33.23 -12.85 -10.38
CA ILE A 106 32.10 -13.79 -10.26
C ILE A 106 32.40 -15.10 -10.99
N SER A 107 33.04 -15.04 -12.17
CA SER A 107 33.43 -16.24 -12.92
C SER A 107 34.52 -17.07 -12.22
N GLU A 108 35.48 -16.40 -11.56
CA GLU A 108 36.53 -17.04 -10.77
C GLU A 108 35.96 -17.68 -9.50
N ALA A 109 35.04 -17.00 -8.81
CA ALA A 109 34.33 -17.56 -7.66
C ALA A 109 33.49 -18.79 -8.05
N PHE A 110 32.85 -18.77 -9.23
CA PHE A 110 32.06 -19.91 -9.73
C PHE A 110 32.96 -21.10 -10.13
N LYS A 111 34.13 -20.84 -10.72
CA LYS A 111 35.15 -21.88 -11.01
C LYS A 111 35.73 -22.49 -9.74
N ALA A 112 36.08 -21.67 -8.75
CA ALA A 112 36.60 -22.14 -7.47
C ALA A 112 35.57 -23.00 -6.70
N ALA A 113 34.28 -22.64 -6.76
CA ALA A 113 33.21 -23.43 -6.16
C ALA A 113 33.03 -24.79 -6.89
N ALA A 114 33.14 -24.80 -8.22
CA ALA A 114 33.05 -26.02 -9.02
C ALA A 114 34.24 -26.98 -8.81
N GLU A 115 35.45 -26.46 -8.56
CA GLU A 115 36.62 -27.26 -8.20
C GLU A 115 36.58 -27.81 -6.77
N SER A 116 35.82 -27.18 -5.86
CA SER A 116 35.67 -27.62 -4.47
C SER A 116 34.53 -28.63 -4.24
N ALA A 117 33.76 -28.98 -5.28
CA ALA A 117 32.70 -29.98 -5.16
C ALA A 117 33.32 -31.38 -5.05
N PRO A 118 33.13 -32.12 -3.93
CA PRO A 118 33.67 -33.47 -3.82
C PRO A 118 33.02 -34.37 -4.86
N ALA A 119 33.85 -35.05 -5.65
CA ALA A 119 33.42 -36.15 -6.51
C ALA A 119 32.68 -37.17 -5.65
N THR A 120 31.36 -37.23 -5.80
CA THR A 120 30.54 -38.29 -5.22
C THR A 120 30.79 -39.55 -6.05
N ALA A 121 31.67 -40.39 -5.53
CA ALA A 121 31.84 -41.80 -5.91
C ALA A 121 31.10 -42.68 -4.90
#